data_AF-F4B520-F1
#
_entry.id   AF-F4B520-F1
#
_cell.length_a   1.000
_cell.length_b   1.000
_cell.length_c   1.000
_cell.angle_alpha   90.00
_cell.angle_beta   90.00
_cell.angle_gamma   90.00
#
_symmetry.space_group_name_H-M   'P 1'
#
loop_
_entity.id
_entity.type
_entity.pdbx_description
1 polymer ?
#
loop_
_entity_poly.entity_id
_entity_poly.type
_entity_poly.pdbx_seq_one_letter_code
_entity_poly.pdbx_strand_id
1 'polypeptide(L)'
;MITTIIIITTIIPNEIIYEKERFLNMFSISFVVSCEKWELRFSMRKARDYREFMQYTADNFSDKLVMLILEKLELLRKDPLKYAREKLGEDKYNNTMFSIEVTRDIRILYSVNSKNCIVFIWEIGSHKKVYGHDP
;
A
#
# COMPACT_ATOMS: atom_id res chain seq x y z
N MET A 1 -21.64 -14.72 -18.85
CA MET A 1 -20.54 -14.90 -19.81
C MET A 1 -19.50 -15.78 -19.11
N ILE A 2 -19.53 -17.09 -19.35
CA ILE A 2 -18.72 -18.09 -18.63
C ILE A 2 -17.58 -18.46 -19.57
N THR A 3 -16.34 -18.14 -19.19
CA THR A 3 -15.16 -18.49 -19.98
C THR A 3 -14.68 -19.88 -19.58
N THR A 4 -14.83 -20.83 -20.49
CA THR A 4 -14.40 -22.22 -20.36
C THR A 4 -12.87 -22.31 -20.38
N ILE A 5 -12.28 -22.90 -19.33
CA ILE A 5 -10.86 -23.30 -19.32
C ILE A 5 -10.80 -24.76 -19.79
N ILE A 6 -10.17 -25.01 -20.93
CA ILE A 6 -9.92 -26.36 -21.46
C ILE A 6 -8.58 -26.85 -20.89
N ILE A 7 -8.61 -27.86 -20.03
CA ILE A 7 -7.41 -28.57 -19.55
C ILE A 7 -7.25 -29.82 -20.43
N ILE A 8 -6.28 -29.80 -21.34
CA ILE A 8 -5.91 -30.98 -22.14
C ILE A 8 -4.90 -31.81 -21.33
N THR A 9 -5.32 -32.97 -20.85
CA THR A 9 -4.42 -33.96 -20.24
C THR A 9 -3.84 -34.87 -21.33
N THR A 10 -2.61 -34.60 -21.75
CA THR A 10 -1.79 -35.56 -22.52
C THR A 10 -0.49 -35.83 -21.78
N ILE A 11 -0.23 -37.12 -21.54
CA ILE A 11 1.02 -37.64 -20.99
C ILE A 11 2.08 -37.52 -22.08
N ILE A 12 3.17 -36.78 -21.84
CA ILE A 12 4.27 -36.57 -22.81
C ILE A 12 5.61 -36.84 -22.10
N PRO A 13 6.57 -37.57 -22.73
CA PRO A 13 7.75 -38.11 -22.05
C PRO A 13 8.84 -37.06 -21.74
N ASN A 14 9.77 -37.47 -20.86
CA ASN A 14 10.76 -36.70 -20.09
C ASN A 14 11.64 -35.64 -20.81
N GLU A 15 11.65 -35.52 -22.14
CA GLU A 15 12.48 -34.52 -22.84
C GLU A 15 11.89 -33.09 -22.84
N ILE A 16 10.58 -32.93 -22.60
CA ILE A 16 9.93 -31.61 -22.56
C ILE A 16 10.18 -30.86 -21.23
N ILE A 17 10.65 -31.55 -20.19
CA ILE A 17 10.82 -30.96 -18.85
C ILE A 17 11.89 -29.86 -18.87
N TYR A 18 12.97 -30.04 -19.63
CA TYR A 18 14.07 -29.06 -19.69
C TYR A 18 13.70 -27.76 -20.40
N GLU A 19 12.81 -27.83 -21.40
CA GLU A 19 12.36 -26.62 -22.11
C GLU A 19 11.25 -25.89 -21.34
N LYS A 20 10.48 -26.63 -20.54
CA LYS A 20 9.45 -26.08 -19.63
C LYS A 20 10.05 -25.20 -18.53
N GLU A 21 11.21 -25.58 -17.96
CA GLU A 21 11.91 -24.75 -16.98
C GLU A 21 12.45 -23.45 -17.58
N ARG A 22 12.91 -23.48 -18.85
CA ARG A 22 13.36 -22.26 -19.54
C ARG A 22 12.20 -21.32 -19.89
N PHE A 23 11.03 -21.86 -20.26
CA PHE A 23 9.83 -21.05 -20.53
C PHE A 23 9.19 -20.48 -19.25
N LEU A 24 9.20 -21.21 -18.14
CA LEU A 24 8.69 -20.73 -16.85
C LEU A 24 9.56 -19.61 -16.25
N ASN A 25 10.85 -19.56 -16.57
CA ASN A 25 11.74 -18.45 -16.19
C ASN A 25 11.66 -17.23 -17.11
N MET A 26 11.03 -17.34 -18.30
CA MET A 26 10.96 -16.24 -19.26
C MET A 26 9.71 -15.37 -19.11
N PHE A 27 8.66 -15.91 -18.48
CA PHE A 27 7.46 -15.17 -18.14
C PHE A 27 7.25 -15.25 -16.63
N SER A 28 7.86 -14.33 -15.89
CA SER A 28 7.34 -13.92 -14.59
C SER A 28 5.92 -13.40 -14.83
N ILE A 29 4.93 -14.29 -14.81
CA ILE A 29 3.52 -13.93 -14.80
C ILE A 29 3.28 -13.29 -13.44
N SER A 30 3.63 -12.01 -13.34
CA SER A 30 3.25 -11.15 -12.23
C SER A 30 1.73 -11.09 -12.30
N PHE A 31 1.04 -11.94 -11.55
CA PHE A 31 -0.37 -11.75 -11.27
C PHE A 31 -0.48 -10.33 -10.69
N VAL A 32 -0.94 -9.39 -11.50
CA VAL A 32 -1.22 -8.04 -11.04
C VAL A 32 -2.42 -8.18 -10.11
N VAL A 33 -2.15 -8.26 -8.81
CA VAL A 33 -3.19 -8.19 -7.78
C VAL A 33 -3.80 -6.80 -7.90
N SER A 34 -4.98 -6.74 -8.53
CA SER A 34 -5.73 -5.51 -8.74
C SER A 34 -6.74 -5.35 -7.61
N CYS A 35 -6.44 -4.46 -6.68
CA CYS A 35 -7.36 -4.10 -5.61
C CYS A 35 -8.48 -3.20 -6.14
N GLU A 36 -9.72 -3.66 -6.10
CA GLU A 36 -10.89 -2.84 -6.46
C GLU A 36 -11.15 -1.74 -5.41
N LYS A 37 -10.81 -2.00 -4.15
CA LYS A 37 -10.98 -1.07 -3.04
C LYS A 37 -9.86 -1.24 -2.02
N TRP A 38 -9.35 -0.12 -1.51
CA TRP A 38 -8.35 -0.10 -0.45
C TRP A 38 -8.97 0.22 0.91
N GLU A 39 -8.64 -0.58 1.91
CA GLU A 39 -9.01 -0.34 3.31
C GLU A 39 -7.93 0.48 4.01
N LEU A 40 -8.32 1.55 4.72
CA LEU A 40 -7.38 2.28 5.59
C LEU A 40 -7.34 1.64 6.98
N ARG A 41 -6.14 1.37 7.47
CA ARG A 41 -5.91 0.97 8.87
C ARG A 41 -5.00 1.96 9.57
N PHE A 42 -5.46 2.50 10.69
CA PHE A 42 -4.68 3.42 11.51
C PHE A 42 -3.80 2.62 12.46
N SER A 43 -2.49 2.74 12.30
CA SER A 43 -1.48 2.10 13.15
C SER A 43 -0.55 3.15 13.77
N MET A 44 -1.11 4.33 14.03
CA MET A 44 -0.39 5.44 14.61
C MET A 44 -0.16 5.20 16.10
N ARG A 45 0.96 5.72 16.64
CA ARG A 45 1.21 5.69 18.10
C ARG A 45 0.08 6.32 18.91
N LYS A 46 -0.64 7.28 18.32
CA LYS A 46 -1.70 8.07 18.96
C LYS A 46 -3.13 7.72 18.51
N ALA A 47 -3.29 6.84 17.51
CA ALA A 47 -4.60 6.48 16.98
C ALA A 47 -4.58 5.07 16.34
N ARG A 48 -5.48 4.21 16.81
CA ARG A 48 -5.63 2.81 16.36
C ARG A 48 -6.85 2.58 15.47
N ASP A 49 -7.79 3.53 15.46
CA ASP A 49 -8.99 3.48 14.65
C ASP A 49 -9.37 4.86 14.11
N TYR A 50 -10.41 4.92 13.27
CA TYR A 50 -10.88 6.16 12.66
C TYR A 50 -11.36 7.19 13.68
N ARG A 51 -11.99 6.77 14.78
CA ARG A 51 -12.51 7.70 15.81
C ARG A 51 -11.35 8.32 16.57
N GLU A 52 -10.39 7.52 17.04
CA GLU A 52 -9.18 8.01 17.68
C GLU A 52 -8.37 8.90 16.73
N PHE A 53 -8.35 8.56 15.44
CA PHE A 53 -7.70 9.38 14.42
C PHE A 53 -8.36 10.75 14.28
N MET A 54 -9.70 10.81 14.21
CA MET A 54 -10.43 12.07 14.13
C MET A 54 -10.19 12.94 15.38
N GLN A 55 -10.17 12.33 16.56
CA GLN A 55 -9.86 13.05 17.79
C GLN A 55 -8.41 13.58 17.78
N TYR A 56 -7.43 12.72 17.47
CA TYR A 56 -6.03 13.13 17.36
C TYR A 56 -5.85 14.30 16.40
N THR A 57 -6.48 14.23 15.22
CA THR A 57 -6.32 15.28 14.21
C THR A 57 -6.98 16.59 14.62
N ALA A 58 -8.17 16.55 15.23
CA ALA A 58 -8.83 17.73 15.76
C ALA A 58 -8.03 18.40 16.89
N ASP A 59 -7.38 17.61 17.76
CA ASP A 59 -6.61 18.12 18.89
C ASP A 59 -5.26 18.74 18.47
N ASN A 60 -4.70 18.34 17.31
CA ASN A 60 -3.32 18.67 16.92
C ASN A 60 -3.21 19.56 15.67
N PHE A 61 -4.28 19.74 14.91
CA PHE A 61 -4.26 20.48 13.64
C PHE A 61 -5.46 21.42 13.54
N SER A 62 -5.31 22.49 12.75
CA SER A 62 -6.44 23.35 12.41
C SER A 62 -7.43 22.65 11.49
N ASP A 63 -8.71 23.03 11.54
CA ASP A 63 -9.77 22.46 10.69
C ASP A 63 -9.39 22.41 9.21
N LYS A 64 -8.73 23.47 8.71
CA LYS A 64 -8.22 23.54 7.34
C LYS A 64 -7.24 22.41 7.04
N LEU A 65 -6.31 22.15 7.95
CA LEU A 65 -5.32 21.09 7.77
C LEU A 65 -5.94 19.71 7.95
N VAL A 66 -6.91 19.53 8.85
CA VAL A 66 -7.68 18.30 8.99
C VAL A 66 -8.40 17.94 7.69
N MET A 67 -9.04 18.91 7.04
CA MET A 67 -9.68 18.69 5.72
C MET A 67 -8.65 18.22 4.67
N LEU A 68 -7.50 18.88 4.57
CA LEU A 68 -6.44 18.45 3.64
C LEU A 68 -5.92 17.04 3.93
N ILE A 69 -5.78 16.68 5.22
CA ILE A 69 -5.40 15.33 5.62
C ILE A 69 -6.43 14.32 5.11
N LEU A 70 -7.72 14.57 5.35
CA LEU A 70 -8.81 13.70 4.91
C LEU A 70 -8.85 13.56 3.38
N GLU A 71 -8.63 14.65 2.65
CA GLU A 71 -8.52 14.61 1.19
C GLU A 71 -7.40 13.66 0.73
N LYS A 72 -6.23 13.68 1.38
CA LYS A 72 -5.13 12.75 1.05
C LYS A 72 -5.49 11.30 1.38
N LEU A 73 -6.19 11.05 2.47
CA LEU A 73 -6.66 9.71 2.82
C LEU A 73 -7.63 9.16 1.76
N GLU A 74 -8.50 9.99 1.18
CA GLU A 74 -9.38 9.58 0.08
C GLU A 74 -8.59 9.24 -1.20
N LEU A 75 -7.51 9.98 -1.49
CA LEU A 75 -6.61 9.63 -2.59
C LEU A 75 -5.98 8.26 -2.38
N LEU A 76 -5.53 7.96 -1.15
CA LEU A 76 -4.95 6.65 -0.81
C LEU A 76 -5.99 5.52 -0.83
N ARG A 77 -7.26 5.78 -0.52
CA ARG A 77 -8.36 4.81 -0.68
C ARG A 77 -8.61 4.46 -2.14
N LYS A 78 -8.38 5.40 -3.05
CA LYS A 78 -8.58 5.21 -4.49
C LYS A 78 -7.44 4.45 -5.13
N ASP A 79 -6.21 4.92 -4.94
CA ASP A 79 -5.02 4.30 -5.51
C ASP A 79 -3.78 4.74 -4.73
N PRO A 80 -3.32 3.98 -3.73
CA PRO A 80 -2.19 4.37 -2.91
C PRO A 80 -0.87 4.28 -3.68
N LEU A 81 -0.75 3.39 -4.65
CA LEU A 81 0.48 3.18 -5.42
C LEU A 81 0.75 4.33 -6.39
N LYS A 82 -0.28 5.02 -6.87
CA LYS A 82 -0.13 6.26 -7.66
C LYS A 82 0.63 7.37 -6.95
N TYR A 83 0.63 7.37 -5.61
CA TYR A 83 1.29 8.39 -4.79
C TYR A 83 2.59 7.88 -4.14
N ALA A 84 3.02 6.67 -4.47
CA ALA A 84 4.21 6.02 -3.95
C ALA A 84 5.49 6.54 -4.66
N ARG A 85 5.88 7.78 -4.38
CA ARG A 85 7.03 8.43 -5.06
C ARG A 85 8.39 7.98 -4.53
N GLU A 86 8.56 8.02 -3.21
CA GLU A 86 9.84 7.76 -2.54
C GLU A 86 9.68 6.58 -1.58
N LYS A 87 10.59 5.60 -1.67
CA LYS A 87 10.62 4.43 -0.77
C LYS A 87 11.39 4.79 0.49
N LEU A 88 10.75 4.61 1.65
CA LEU A 88 11.25 5.07 2.95
C LEU A 88 11.70 3.95 3.88
N GLY A 89 11.93 2.77 3.32
CA GLY A 89 12.18 1.53 4.06
C GLY A 89 10.94 0.64 4.13
N GLU A 90 10.89 -0.19 5.16
CA GLU A 90 9.84 -1.21 5.36
C GLU A 90 9.19 -1.03 6.73
N ASP A 91 7.88 -1.28 6.79
CA ASP A 91 7.15 -1.35 8.06
C ASP A 91 7.43 -2.67 8.80
N LYS A 92 6.86 -2.82 10.00
CA LYS A 92 7.00 -4.04 10.82
C LYS A 92 6.41 -5.32 10.20
N TYR A 93 5.71 -5.20 9.08
CA TYR A 93 5.13 -6.31 8.32
C TYR A 93 5.85 -6.50 6.97
N ASN A 94 7.02 -5.87 6.79
CA ASN A 94 7.84 -5.89 5.58
C ASN A 94 7.13 -5.30 4.34
N ASN A 95 6.16 -4.40 4.52
CA ASN A 95 5.60 -3.63 3.42
C ASN A 95 6.45 -2.37 3.20
N THR A 96 6.72 -2.02 1.95
CA THR A 96 7.40 -0.75 1.62
C THR A 96 6.60 0.44 2.15
N MET A 97 7.31 1.34 2.84
CA MET A 97 6.78 2.60 3.33
C MET A 97 6.98 3.73 2.31
N PHE A 98 6.02 4.64 2.28
CA PHE A 98 5.96 5.81 1.42
C PHE A 98 5.45 7.01 2.21
N SER A 99 5.63 8.21 1.67
CA SER A 99 4.97 9.41 2.19
C SER A 99 4.15 10.11 1.10
N ILE A 100 3.11 10.81 1.54
CA ILE A 100 2.34 11.73 0.68
C ILE A 100 2.33 13.13 1.31
N GLU A 101 2.48 14.14 0.46
CA GLU A 101 2.38 15.55 0.88
C GLU A 101 0.96 15.92 1.27
N VAL A 102 0.80 16.53 2.44
CA VAL A 102 -0.42 17.28 2.80
C VAL A 102 -0.16 18.76 2.54
N THR A 103 0.91 19.29 3.13
CA THR A 103 1.46 20.62 2.90
C THR A 103 2.97 20.53 2.76
N ARG A 104 3.65 21.65 2.48
CA ARG A 104 5.12 21.70 2.42
C ARG A 104 5.79 21.07 3.65
N ASP A 105 5.18 21.27 4.83
CA ASP A 105 5.75 20.83 6.10
C ASP A 105 5.09 19.59 6.67
N ILE A 106 3.89 19.20 6.25
CA ILE A 106 3.13 18.06 6.82
C ILE A 106 3.03 16.92 5.81
N ARG A 107 3.36 15.71 6.28
CA ARG A 107 3.32 14.47 5.50
C ARG A 107 2.50 13.40 6.22
N ILE A 108 1.93 12.49 5.44
CA ILE A 108 1.37 11.23 5.93
C ILE A 108 2.35 10.11 5.56
N LEU A 109 2.80 9.34 6.54
CA LEU A 109 3.57 8.12 6.35
C LEU A 109 2.62 6.93 6.25
N TYR A 110 2.74 6.16 5.18
CA TYR A 110 1.88 5.00 4.94
C TYR A 110 2.66 3.85 4.32
N SER A 111 2.13 2.64 4.46
CA SER A 111 2.60 1.46 3.71
C SER A 111 1.43 0.76 3.04
N VAL A 112 1.74 -0.07 2.05
CA VAL A 112 0.74 -0.73 1.20
C VAL A 112 0.92 -2.24 1.27
N ASN A 113 -0.10 -2.94 1.74
CA ASN A 113 -0.21 -4.40 1.63
C ASN A 113 -1.12 -4.71 0.44
N SER A 114 -0.53 -4.94 -0.73
CA SER A 114 -1.26 -5.23 -1.97
C SER A 114 -1.98 -6.56 -1.95
N LYS A 115 -1.50 -7.55 -1.18
CA LYS A 115 -2.14 -8.87 -1.07
C LYS A 115 -3.50 -8.78 -0.40
N ASN A 116 -3.63 -7.89 0.59
CA ASN A 116 -4.85 -7.72 1.38
C ASN A 116 -5.61 -6.44 1.05
N CYS A 117 -5.14 -5.64 0.09
CA CYS A 117 -5.70 -4.34 -0.26
C CYS A 117 -5.82 -3.38 0.94
N ILE A 118 -4.78 -3.34 1.79
CA ILE A 118 -4.73 -2.49 2.99
C ILE A 118 -3.69 -1.40 2.82
N VAL A 119 -4.04 -0.19 3.24
CA VAL A 119 -3.13 0.93 3.45
C VAL A 119 -3.00 1.17 4.95
N PHE A 120 -1.80 1.01 5.49
CA PHE A 120 -1.53 1.34 6.88
C PHE A 120 -1.12 2.81 6.99
N ILE A 121 -1.76 3.56 7.87
CA ILE A 121 -1.40 4.94 8.22
C ILE A 121 -0.56 4.89 9.49
N TRP A 122 0.72 5.24 9.37
CA TRP A 122 1.70 5.12 10.46
C TRP A 122 1.89 6.42 11.22
N GLU A 123 1.96 7.55 10.52
CA GLU A 123 2.19 8.85 11.15
C GLU A 123 1.63 9.99 10.30
N ILE A 124 1.17 11.04 10.98
CA ILE A 124 0.92 12.35 10.37
C ILE A 124 1.68 13.37 11.21
N GLY A 125 2.60 14.06 10.57
CA GLY A 125 3.49 14.95 11.28
C GLY A 125 4.32 15.81 10.35
N SER A 126 5.19 16.61 10.96
CA SER A 126 6.10 17.42 10.17
C SER A 126 7.10 16.54 9.42
N HIS A 127 7.51 16.96 8.22
CA HIS A 127 8.51 16.28 7.40
C HIS A 127 9.72 15.82 8.24
N LYS A 128 10.29 16.73 9.04
CA LYS A 128 11.45 16.43 9.89
C LYS A 128 11.17 15.37 10.96
N LYS A 129 9.95 15.30 11.49
CA LYS A 129 9.56 14.29 12.49
C LYS A 129 9.34 12.92 11.87
N VAL A 130 8.67 12.89 10.71
CA VAL A 130 8.33 11.66 9.98
C VAL A 130 9.58 10.95 9.45
N TYR A 131 10.60 11.69 9.02
CA TYR A 131 11.86 11.13 8.52
C TYR A 131 12.95 11.00 9.60
N GLY A 132 12.77 11.63 10.76
CA GLY A 132 13.82 11.80 11.78
C GLY A 132 13.80 10.79 12.92
N HIS A 133 13.00 9.72 12.82
CA HIS A 133 13.10 8.58 13.73
C HIS A 133 13.96 7.52 13.06
N ASP A 134 15.20 7.36 13.55
CA ASP A 134 15.93 6.11 13.36
C ASP A 134 15.08 4.94 13.91
N PRO A 135 15.05 3.79 13.21
CA PRO A 135 14.17 2.65 13.53
C PRO A 135 14.35 2.07 14.94
#